data_AF-A0A0B1RU78-F1
#
_entry.id   AF-A0A0B1RU78-F1
#
_cell.length_a   1.000
_cell.length_b   1.000
_cell.length_c   1.000
_cell.angle_alpha   90.00
_cell.angle_beta   90.00
_cell.angle_gamma   90.00
#
_symmetry.space_group_name_H-M   'P 1'
#
loop_
_entity.id
_entity.type
_entity.pdbx_description
1 polymer ?
#
loop_
_entity_poly.entity_id
_entity_poly.type
_entity_poly.pdbx_seq_one_letter_code
_entity_poly.pdbx_strand_id
1 'polypeptide(L)'
;MGYTVGKDWTNVSFETGRRQLREWRETNARRSEEVVELWEHVVSRSPSSLGDELWIVYEQVCVAALDCARLDLAGECISALNHRFPRSNRVLRLQAMHHEAADQFDTALALYERLIE
;
A
#
# COMPACT_ATOMS: atom_id res chain seq x y z
N MET A 1 -15.69 17.68 -24.48
CA MET A 1 -14.55 17.01 -23.81
C MET A 1 -15.13 15.89 -22.96
N GLY A 2 -15.17 14.66 -23.48
CA GLY A 2 -15.71 13.54 -22.71
C GLY A 2 -14.73 13.19 -21.60
N TYR A 3 -15.11 13.39 -20.35
CA TYR A 3 -14.41 12.76 -19.24
C TYR A 3 -14.47 11.25 -19.51
N THR A 4 -13.34 10.63 -19.80
CA THR A 4 -13.25 9.18 -19.79
C THR A 4 -13.64 8.75 -18.39
N VAL A 5 -14.84 8.19 -18.23
CA VAL A 5 -15.22 7.50 -16.99
C VAL A 5 -14.12 6.48 -16.78
N GLY A 6 -13.31 6.70 -15.75
CA GLY A 6 -12.28 5.75 -15.36
C GLY A 6 -12.93 4.39 -15.17
N LYS A 7 -12.21 3.33 -15.54
CA LYS A 7 -12.69 1.97 -15.30
C LYS A 7 -13.04 1.84 -13.81
N ASP A 8 -14.26 1.43 -13.51
CA ASP A 8 -14.70 1.17 -12.14
C ASP A 8 -13.96 -0.08 -11.61
N TRP A 9 -13.06 0.12 -10.66
CA TRP A 9 -12.27 -0.94 -10.05
C TRP A 9 -12.97 -1.60 -8.86
N THR A 10 -14.08 -1.05 -8.38
CA THR A 10 -14.76 -1.54 -7.17
C THR A 10 -15.50 -2.86 -7.37
N ASN A 11 -15.78 -3.23 -8.62
CA ASN A 11 -16.59 -4.39 -8.99
C ASN A 11 -15.91 -5.36 -9.97
N VAL A 12 -14.57 -5.34 -10.04
CA VAL A 12 -13.83 -6.32 -10.86
C VAL A 12 -13.66 -7.66 -10.10
N SER A 13 -13.39 -8.74 -10.83
CA SER A 13 -13.05 -10.02 -10.20
C SER A 13 -11.74 -9.93 -9.42
N PHE A 14 -11.58 -10.77 -8.39
CA PHE A 14 -10.33 -10.86 -7.62
C PHE A 14 -9.12 -11.10 -8.51
N GLU A 15 -9.22 -11.99 -9.50
CA GLU A 15 -8.12 -12.29 -10.43
C GLU A 15 -7.76 -11.08 -11.29
N THR A 16 -8.76 -10.32 -11.76
CA THR A 16 -8.54 -9.07 -12.50
C THR A 16 -7.84 -8.05 -11.61
N GLY A 17 -8.32 -7.90 -10.37
CA GLY A 17 -7.76 -6.99 -9.39
C GLY A 17 -6.29 -7.30 -9.08
N ARG A 18 -6.02 -8.56 -8.73
CA ARG A 18 -4.67 -9.08 -8.48
C ARG A 18 -3.73 -8.84 -9.66
N ARG A 19 -4.16 -9.17 -10.88
CA ARG A 19 -3.36 -8.97 -12.10
C ARG A 19 -3.06 -7.48 -12.31
N GLN A 20 -4.04 -6.61 -12.09
CA GLN A 20 -3.85 -5.17 -12.28
C GLN A 20 -2.88 -4.57 -11.27
N LEU A 21 -2.99 -4.94 -9.98
CA LEU A 21 -2.04 -4.50 -8.95
C LEU A 21 -0.61 -4.89 -9.31
N ARG A 22 -0.42 -6.11 -9.83
CA ARG A 22 0.88 -6.56 -10.32
C ARG A 22 1.38 -5.72 -11.49
N GLU A 23 0.54 -5.50 -12.50
CA GLU A 23 0.89 -4.69 -13.69
C GLU A 23 1.32 -3.27 -13.29
N TRP A 24 0.59 -2.60 -12.40
CA TRP A 24 0.96 -1.27 -11.92
C TRP A 24 2.26 -1.27 -11.11
N ARG A 25 2.51 -2.33 -10.35
CA ARG A 25 3.77 -2.50 -9.60
C ARG A 25 4.95 -2.69 -10.55
N GLU A 26 4.81 -3.53 -11.57
CA GLU A 26 5.89 -3.84 -12.54
C GLU A 26 6.20 -2.66 -13.48
N THR A 27 5.19 -1.84 -13.78
CA THR A 27 5.33 -0.66 -14.64
C THR A 27 5.64 0.63 -13.88
N ASN A 28 5.68 0.60 -12.54
CA ASN A 28 5.78 1.77 -11.67
C ASN A 28 4.70 2.84 -11.96
N ALA A 29 3.50 2.40 -12.34
CA ALA A 29 2.40 3.31 -12.64
C ALA A 29 1.86 3.94 -11.35
N ARG A 30 1.79 5.28 -11.30
CA ARG A 30 1.22 6.03 -10.17
C ARG A 30 -0.31 6.03 -10.26
N ARG A 31 -0.94 5.05 -9.61
CA ARG A 31 -2.41 4.80 -9.60
C ARG A 31 -2.91 4.63 -8.17
N SER A 32 -2.53 5.56 -7.28
CA SER A 32 -2.70 5.40 -5.82
C SER A 32 -4.18 5.31 -5.42
N GLU A 33 -5.05 6.14 -6.00
CA GLU A 33 -6.49 6.07 -5.78
C GLU A 33 -7.05 4.71 -6.19
N GLU A 34 -6.72 4.24 -7.40
CA GLU A 34 -7.26 2.96 -7.88
C GLU A 34 -6.66 1.75 -7.16
N VAL A 35 -5.41 1.83 -6.68
CA VAL A 35 -4.82 0.79 -5.82
C VAL A 35 -5.59 0.68 -4.51
N VAL A 36 -5.92 1.81 -3.88
CA VAL A 36 -6.71 1.85 -2.64
C VAL A 36 -8.12 1.29 -2.89
N GLU A 37 -8.82 1.78 -3.92
CA GLU A 37 -10.16 1.29 -4.28
C GLU A 37 -10.17 -0.24 -4.50
N LEU A 38 -9.21 -0.74 -5.28
CA LEU A 38 -9.12 -2.15 -5.62
C LEU A 38 -8.79 -3.02 -4.41
N TRP A 39 -7.97 -2.51 -3.48
CA TRP A 39 -7.72 -3.18 -2.20
C TRP A 39 -8.99 -3.23 -1.35
N GLU A 40 -9.61 -2.09 -1.06
CA GLU A 40 -10.75 -1.97 -0.15
C GLU A 40 -11.98 -2.72 -0.65
N HIS A 41 -12.22 -2.71 -1.96
CA HIS A 41 -13.43 -3.28 -2.52
C HIS A 41 -13.27 -4.69 -3.08
N VAL A 42 -12.06 -5.14 -3.42
CA VAL A 42 -11.89 -6.41 -4.14
C VAL A 42 -10.89 -7.34 -3.47
N VAL A 43 -9.63 -6.92 -3.33
CA VAL A 43 -8.54 -7.84 -2.98
C VAL A 43 -8.52 -8.18 -1.49
N SER A 44 -8.87 -7.23 -0.62
CA SER A 44 -8.94 -7.44 0.84
C SER A 44 -10.03 -8.43 1.28
N ARG A 45 -10.96 -8.82 0.40
CA ARG A 45 -11.99 -9.83 0.70
C ARG A 45 -11.42 -11.25 0.81
N SER A 46 -10.29 -11.52 0.13
CA SER A 46 -9.64 -12.83 0.11
C SER A 46 -8.11 -12.71 0.10
N PRO A 47 -7.49 -12.08 1.11
CA PRO A 47 -6.06 -11.79 1.10
C PRO A 47 -5.21 -13.07 1.10
N SER A 48 -5.71 -14.16 1.70
CA SER A 48 -5.03 -15.46 1.68
C SER A 48 -4.86 -16.04 0.27
N SER A 49 -5.74 -15.69 -0.68
CA SER A 49 -5.65 -16.12 -2.08
C SER A 49 -4.47 -15.51 -2.84
N LEU A 50 -3.79 -14.50 -2.27
CA LEU A 50 -2.56 -13.95 -2.84
C LEU A 50 -1.33 -14.82 -2.56
N GLY A 51 -1.36 -15.67 -1.53
CA GLY A 51 -0.18 -16.44 -1.10
C GLY A 51 1.00 -15.52 -0.78
N ASP A 52 2.19 -15.83 -1.29
CA ASP A 52 3.40 -15.03 -1.05
C ASP A 52 3.33 -13.60 -1.63
N GLU A 53 2.49 -13.37 -2.64
CA GLU A 53 2.28 -12.04 -3.24
C GLU A 53 1.59 -11.07 -2.26
N LEU A 54 0.95 -11.58 -1.21
CA LEU A 54 0.24 -10.76 -0.23
C LEU A 54 1.12 -9.66 0.35
N TRP A 55 2.38 -9.97 0.66
CA TRP A 55 3.27 -9.04 1.34
C TRP A 55 3.68 -7.87 0.46
N ILE A 56 3.98 -8.13 -0.82
CA ILE A 56 4.29 -7.08 -1.79
C ILE A 56 3.05 -6.27 -2.19
N VAL A 57 1.84 -6.86 -2.08
CA VAL A 57 0.58 -6.11 -2.19
C VAL A 57 0.39 -5.18 -0.99
N TYR A 58 0.64 -5.63 0.24
CA TYR A 58 0.57 -4.75 1.42
C TYR A 58 1.52 -3.56 1.31
N GLU A 59 2.76 -3.75 0.83
CA GLU A 59 3.69 -2.63 0.62
C GLU A 59 3.15 -1.64 -0.43
N GLN A 60 2.62 -2.15 -1.55
CA GLN A 60 2.02 -1.33 -2.60
C GLN A 60 0.81 -0.54 -2.10
N VAL A 61 -0.10 -1.18 -1.36
CA VAL A 61 -1.29 -0.55 -0.78
C VAL A 61 -0.89 0.46 0.29
N CYS A 62 0.13 0.17 1.10
CA CYS A 62 0.63 1.11 2.10
C CYS A 62 1.11 2.42 1.45
N VAL A 63 1.93 2.35 0.40
CA VAL A 63 2.42 3.55 -0.29
C VAL A 63 1.27 4.32 -0.95
N ALA A 64 0.36 3.61 -1.62
CA ALA A 64 -0.82 4.22 -2.23
C ALA A 64 -1.73 4.90 -1.20
N ALA A 65 -1.94 4.27 -0.03
CA ALA A 65 -2.73 4.81 1.06
C ALA A 65 -2.10 6.09 1.63
N LEU A 66 -0.77 6.13 1.77
CA LEU A 66 -0.05 7.35 2.19
C LEU A 66 -0.22 8.48 1.17
N ASP A 67 -0.08 8.21 -0.13
CA ASP A 67 -0.36 9.19 -1.21
C ASP A 67 -1.79 9.73 -1.16
N CYS A 68 -2.75 8.92 -0.70
CA CYS A 68 -4.17 9.26 -0.59
C CYS A 68 -4.58 9.77 0.81
N ALA A 69 -3.63 10.05 1.70
CA ALA A 69 -3.88 10.45 3.10
C ALA A 69 -4.76 9.48 3.91
N ARG A 70 -4.82 8.20 3.50
CA ARG A 70 -5.51 7.10 4.20
C ARG A 70 -4.58 6.47 5.24
N LEU A 71 -4.28 7.24 6.29
CA LEU A 71 -3.35 6.84 7.36
C LEU A 71 -3.82 5.60 8.14
N ASP A 72 -5.14 5.38 8.19
CA ASP A 72 -5.79 4.19 8.75
C ASP A 72 -5.34 2.93 8.00
N LEU A 73 -5.55 2.91 6.68
CA LEU A 73 -5.21 1.79 5.81
C LEU A 73 -3.70 1.57 5.75
N ALA A 74 -2.90 2.63 5.69
CA ALA A 74 -1.44 2.53 5.76
C ALA A 74 -0.98 1.88 7.08
N GLY A 75 -1.58 2.26 8.21
CA GLY A 75 -1.30 1.68 9.53
C GLY A 75 -1.63 0.18 9.61
N GLU A 76 -2.76 -0.24 9.03
CA GLU A 76 -3.13 -1.66 8.94
C GLU A 76 -2.10 -2.47 8.14
N CYS A 77 -1.68 -1.94 6.98
CA CYS A 77 -0.68 -2.57 6.13
C CYS A 77 0.67 -2.71 6.86
N ILE A 78 1.12 -1.64 7.53
CA ILE A 78 2.36 -1.64 8.32
C ILE A 78 2.28 -2.66 9.46
N SER A 79 1.15 -2.73 10.16
CA SER A 79 0.95 -3.69 11.24
C SER A 79 1.09 -5.14 10.75
N ALA A 80 0.42 -5.48 9.64
CA ALA A 80 0.52 -6.80 9.02
C ALA A 80 1.96 -7.14 8.58
N LEU A 81 2.64 -6.18 7.94
CA LEU A 81 4.01 -6.35 7.48
C LEU A 81 5.01 -6.49 8.65
N ASN A 82 4.87 -5.69 9.70
CA ASN A 82 5.74 -5.76 10.88
C ASN A 82 5.55 -7.07 11.66
N HIS A 83 4.33 -7.60 11.70
CA HIS A 83 4.07 -8.89 12.31
C HIS A 83 4.77 -10.03 11.56
N ARG A 84 4.78 -9.98 10.22
CA ARG A 84 5.41 -11.01 9.38
C ARG A 84 6.94 -10.86 9.30
N PHE A 85 7.43 -9.63 9.20
CA PHE A 85 8.84 -9.30 8.99
C PHE A 85 9.34 -8.32 10.06
N PRO A 86 9.40 -8.75 11.33
CA PRO A 86 9.87 -7.89 12.40
C PRO A 86 11.31 -7.43 12.11
N ARG A 87 11.59 -6.15 12.37
CA ARG A 87 12.91 -5.51 12.15
C ARG A 87 13.34 -5.40 10.68
N SER A 88 12.42 -5.54 9.72
CA SER A 88 12.73 -5.28 8.30
C SER A 88 12.94 -3.79 8.05
N ASN A 89 14.05 -3.43 7.39
CA ASN A 89 14.30 -2.05 6.97
C ASN A 89 13.23 -1.52 5.99
N ARG A 90 12.62 -2.39 5.18
CA ARG A 90 11.48 -2.00 4.32
C ARG A 90 10.28 -1.57 5.15
N VAL A 91 9.98 -2.31 6.22
CA VAL A 91 8.88 -1.97 7.14
C VAL A 91 9.20 -0.72 7.95
N LEU A 92 10.44 -0.58 8.41
CA LEU A 92 10.90 0.62 9.13
C LEU A 92 10.76 1.89 8.28
N ARG A 93 11.08 1.79 6.98
CA ARG A 93 10.84 2.88 6.03
C ARG A 93 9.36 3.25 5.91
N LEU A 94 8.46 2.26 5.80
CA LEU A 94 7.02 2.53 5.74
C LEU A 94 6.50 3.17 7.04
N GLN A 95 7.01 2.76 8.20
CA GLN A 95 6.72 3.39 9.49
C GLN A 95 7.16 4.87 9.51
N ALA A 96 8.37 5.15 9.04
CA ALA A 96 8.88 6.52 8.94
C ALA A 96 8.00 7.38 8.01
N MET A 97 7.64 6.86 6.83
CA MET A 97 6.74 7.53 5.89
C MET A 97 5.34 7.77 6.47
N HIS A 98 4.83 6.86 7.29
CA HIS A 98 3.53 7.04 7.99
C HIS A 98 3.58 8.16 9.02
N HIS A 99 4.64 8.21 9.84
CA HIS A 99 4.85 9.32 10.77
C HIS A 99 5.04 10.65 10.06
N GLU A 100 5.76 10.67 8.93
CA GLU A 100 5.92 11.86 8.08
C GLU A 100 4.57 12.35 7.55
N ALA A 101 3.73 11.44 7.02
CA ALA A 101 2.40 11.78 6.53
C ALA A 101 1.41 12.17 7.65
N ALA A 102 1.72 11.83 8.91
CA ALA A 102 0.95 12.20 10.10
C ALA A 102 1.47 13.48 10.79
N ASP A 103 2.37 14.24 10.15
CA ASP A 103 3.04 15.43 10.68
C ASP A 103 3.87 15.16 11.97
N GLN A 104 4.27 13.91 12.21
CA GLN A 104 5.09 13.48 13.35
C GLN A 104 6.58 13.45 12.99
N PHE A 105 7.09 14.59 12.52
CA PHE A 105 8.40 14.70 11.87
C PHE A 105 9.57 14.26 12.76
N ASP A 106 9.55 14.56 14.06
CA ASP A 106 10.62 14.13 14.98
C ASP A 106 10.72 12.59 15.05
N THR A 107 9.57 11.91 15.05
CA THR A 107 9.52 10.45 15.06
C THR A 107 9.97 9.89 13.71
N ALA A 108 9.49 10.47 12.61
CA ALA A 108 9.90 10.06 11.27
C ALA A 108 11.42 10.18 11.07
N LEU A 109 12.02 11.31 11.49
CA LEU A 109 13.44 11.57 11.39
C LEU A 109 14.26 10.53 12.16
N ALA A 110 13.90 10.23 13.41
CA ALA A 110 14.59 9.22 14.21
C ALA A 110 14.54 7.82 13.56
N LEU A 111 13.46 7.48 12.85
CA LEU A 111 13.37 6.22 12.11
C LEU A 111 14.21 6.24 10.83
N TYR A 112 14.27 7.38 10.13
CA TYR A 112 15.12 7.55 8.95
C TYR A 112 16.62 7.51 9.30
N GLU A 113 17.05 8.09 10.42
CA GLU A 113 18.44 8.02 10.90
C GLU A 113 18.87 6.57 11.13
N ARG A 114 18.01 5.78 11.80
CA ARG A 114 18.23 4.34 12.02
C ARG A 114 18.32 3.51 10.73
N LEU A 115 17.86 4.01 9.58
CA LEU A 115 17.99 3.32 8.29
C LEU A 115 19.34 3.57 7.62
N ILE A 116 20.06 4.62 8.02
CA ILE A 116 21.32 5.07 7.43
C ILE A 116 22.52 4.55 8.21
N GLU A 117 22.35 4.25 9.50
CA GLU A 117 23.32 3.57 10.38
C GLU A 117 23.59 2.11 9.96
#